data_AF-A0A7S1NIR1-F1
#
_entry.id   AF-A0A7S1NIR1-F1
#
_cell.length_a   1.000
_cell.length_b   1.000
_cell.length_c   1.000
_cell.angle_alpha   90.00
_cell.angle_beta   90.00
_cell.angle_gamma   90.00
#
_symmetry.space_group_name_H-M   'P 1'
#
loop_
_entity.id
_entity.type
_entity.pdbx_description
1 polymer ?
#
loop_
_entity_poly.entity_id
_entity_poly.type
_entity_poly.pdbx_seq_one_letter_code
_entity_poly.pdbx_strand_id
1 'polypeptide(L)'
;FGLLLNATNPFVALSILLLAIMVYEHFICSGAAGVVATMLTHPLDTWVVHKQTGKKFVPTQQVMWRGLVPAMSSAAIVYGFMIGSYEYFQRKWGYSWLQAAALSAFPEASIRGPLEAIKNYKQVHGRLVMGQGLATLIGKGTFAICCREIPGNIIYFG
;
A
#
# COMPACT_ATOMS: atom_id res chain seq x y z
N PHE A 1 -0.84 10.67 -28.39
CA PHE A 1 -0.14 10.48 -29.69
C PHE A 1 0.72 11.69 -30.09
N GLY A 2 0.39 12.93 -29.69
CA GLY A 2 1.23 14.11 -29.97
C GLY A 2 2.57 14.20 -29.21
N LEU A 3 2.73 13.51 -28.08
CA LEU A 3 3.98 13.49 -27.28
C LEU A 3 5.13 12.70 -27.94
N LEU A 4 4.81 11.68 -28.74
CA LEU A 4 5.80 10.87 -29.45
C LEU A 4 6.33 11.54 -30.73
N LEU A 5 5.56 12.45 -31.33
CA LEU A 5 5.94 13.16 -32.55
C LEU A 5 6.79 14.42 -32.30
N ASN A 6 6.88 14.89 -31.04
CA ASN A 6 7.69 16.07 -30.66
C ASN A 6 9.06 15.70 -30.04
N ALA A 7 9.40 14.41 -30.01
CA ALA A 7 10.65 13.89 -29.45
C ALA A 7 11.89 14.18 -30.32
N THR A 8 11.73 14.79 -31.50
CA THR A 8 12.82 15.27 -32.37
C THR A 8 13.45 16.56 -31.86
N ASN A 9 12.78 17.32 -30.98
CA ASN A 9 13.36 18.50 -30.35
C ASN A 9 14.24 18.09 -29.14
N PRO A 10 15.56 18.36 -29.15
CA PRO A 10 16.46 17.92 -28.08
C PRO A 10 16.10 18.51 -26.70
N PHE A 11 15.49 19.70 -26.66
CA PHE A 11 14.99 20.32 -25.43
C PHE A 11 13.75 19.61 -24.85
N VAL A 12 12.89 19.06 -25.71
CA VAL A 12 11.71 18.29 -25.28
C VAL A 12 12.14 16.91 -24.77
N ALA A 13 13.09 16.27 -25.46
CA ALA A 13 13.67 15.00 -25.00
C ALA A 13 14.39 15.14 -23.65
N LEU A 14 15.19 16.20 -23.45
CA LEU A 14 15.89 16.46 -22.20
C LEU A 14 14.92 16.75 -21.05
N SER A 15 13.85 17.53 -21.28
CA SER A 15 12.86 17.81 -20.24
C SER A 15 12.06 16.56 -19.85
N ILE A 16 11.69 15.70 -20.81
CA ILE A 16 11.06 14.40 -20.52
C ILE A 16 12.00 13.49 -19.71
N LEU A 17 13.29 13.44 -20.07
CA LEU A 17 14.29 12.64 -19.37
C LEU A 17 14.50 13.12 -17.92
N LEU A 18 14.63 14.44 -17.72
CA LEU A 18 14.76 15.03 -16.38
C LEU A 18 13.52 14.75 -15.53
N LEU A 19 12.32 14.87 -16.11
CA LEU A 19 11.07 14.56 -15.42
C LEU A 19 10.99 13.08 -15.03
N ALA A 20 11.44 12.18 -15.91
CA ALA A 20 11.51 10.75 -15.60
C ALA A 20 12.50 10.43 -14.46
N ILE A 21 13.66 11.08 -14.44
CA ILE A 21 14.67 10.92 -13.37
C ILE A 21 14.11 11.43 -12.03
N MET A 22 13.50 12.63 -12.01
CA MET A 22 12.90 13.19 -10.79
C MET A 22 11.80 12.29 -10.22
N VAL A 23 10.90 11.79 -11.08
CA VAL A 23 9.83 10.86 -10.65
C VAL A 23 10.42 9.57 -10.08
N TYR A 24 11.49 9.06 -10.69
CA TYR A 24 12.17 7.86 -10.21
C TYR A 24 12.84 8.05 -8.85
N GLU A 25 13.55 9.16 -8.65
CA GLU A 25 14.17 9.50 -7.35
C GLU A 25 13.12 9.67 -6.25
N HIS A 26 12.03 10.39 -6.52
CA HIS A 26 10.93 10.54 -5.56
C HIS A 26 10.28 9.21 -5.20
N PHE A 27 10.12 8.30 -6.16
CA PHE A 27 9.57 6.98 -5.93
C PHE A 27 10.49 6.14 -5.02
N ILE A 28 11.80 6.13 -5.27
CA ILE A 28 12.76 5.39 -4.44
C ILE A 28 12.83 5.98 -3.03
N CYS A 29 12.96 7.30 -2.91
CA CYS A 29 13.08 7.98 -1.62
C CYS A 29 11.82 7.79 -0.76
N SER A 30 10.63 7.90 -1.35
CA SER A 30 9.36 7.67 -0.65
C SER A 30 9.18 6.20 -0.25
N GLY A 31 9.50 5.26 -1.14
CA GLY A 31 9.49 3.83 -0.83
C GLY A 31 10.47 3.47 0.30
N ALA A 32 11.70 3.97 0.24
CA ALA A 32 12.72 3.74 1.27
C ALA A 32 12.32 4.35 2.62
N ALA A 33 11.80 5.59 2.61
CA ALA A 33 11.27 6.23 3.82
C ALA A 33 10.11 5.43 4.42
N GLY A 34 9.18 4.94 3.59
CA GLY A 34 8.06 4.10 4.02
C GLY A 34 8.52 2.77 4.63
N VAL A 35 9.56 2.15 4.06
CA VAL A 35 10.18 0.94 4.60
C VAL A 35 10.82 1.22 5.97
N VAL A 36 11.62 2.26 6.10
CA VAL A 36 12.28 2.62 7.37
C VAL A 36 11.24 2.97 8.43
N ALA A 37 10.23 3.75 8.08
CA ALA A 37 9.11 4.06 8.98
C ALA A 37 8.42 2.78 9.46
N THR A 38 8.09 1.87 8.54
CA THR A 38 7.48 0.58 8.87
C THR A 38 8.37 -0.24 9.80
N MET A 39 9.69 -0.29 9.55
CA MET A 39 10.61 -1.00 10.43
C MET A 39 10.62 -0.42 11.85
N LEU A 40 10.60 0.90 11.99
CA LEU A 40 10.61 1.54 13.30
C LEU A 40 9.28 1.33 14.06
N THR A 41 8.15 1.31 13.37
CA THR A 41 6.82 1.17 13.98
C THR A 41 6.36 -0.28 14.15
N HIS A 42 6.99 -1.24 13.46
CA HIS A 42 6.55 -2.64 13.42
C HIS A 42 6.39 -3.33 14.79
N PRO A 43 7.27 -3.09 15.80
CA PRO A 43 7.07 -3.65 17.13
C PRO A 43 5.77 -3.18 17.80
N LEU A 44 5.41 -1.90 17.62
CA LEU A 44 4.17 -1.31 18.15
C LEU A 44 2.95 -1.86 17.42
N ASP A 45 3.01 -1.97 16.08
CA ASP A 45 1.95 -2.58 15.28
C ASP A 45 1.67 -4.01 15.72
N THR A 46 2.73 -4.79 15.94
CA THR A 46 2.62 -6.18 16.40
C THR A 46 1.95 -6.26 17.77
N TRP A 47 2.27 -5.35 18.70
CA TRP A 47 1.62 -5.28 20.01
C TRP A 47 0.13 -4.94 19.91
N VAL A 48 -0.23 -3.96 19.10
CA VAL A 48 -1.63 -3.55 18.89
C VAL A 48 -2.46 -4.71 18.32
N VAL A 49 -1.94 -5.43 17.31
CA VAL A 49 -2.64 -6.58 16.72
C VAL A 49 -2.88 -7.69 17.75
N HIS A 50 -1.92 -7.97 18.64
CA HIS A 50 -2.15 -8.95 19.71
C HIS A 50 -3.20 -8.50 20.72
N LYS A 51 -3.20 -7.20 21.06
CA LYS A 51 -4.22 -6.62 21.94
C LYS A 51 -5.62 -6.68 21.32
N GLN A 52 -5.74 -6.38 20.03
CA GLN A 52 -7.01 -6.44 19.28
C GLN A 52 -7.54 -7.87 19.13
N THR A 53 -6.65 -8.86 19.03
CA THR A 53 -7.04 -10.28 18.87
C THR A 53 -7.22 -11.02 20.20
N GLY A 54 -6.94 -10.36 21.34
CA GLY A 54 -7.06 -10.95 22.67
C GLY A 54 -6.07 -12.08 22.96
N LYS A 55 -5.01 -12.22 22.15
CA LYS A 55 -4.01 -13.30 22.29
C LYS A 55 -2.91 -12.87 23.28
N LYS A 56 -2.45 -13.81 24.10
CA LYS A 56 -1.36 -13.56 25.07
C LYS A 56 -0.09 -13.15 24.32
N PHE A 57 0.33 -11.90 24.51
CA PHE A 57 1.54 -11.36 23.92
C PHE A 57 2.72 -11.57 24.86
N VAL A 58 3.77 -12.25 24.37
CA VAL A 58 5.06 -12.34 25.05
C VAL A 58 6.06 -11.52 24.21
N PRO A 59 6.56 -10.38 24.72
CA PRO A 59 7.43 -9.48 23.97
C PRO A 59 8.84 -10.07 23.82
N THR A 60 9.00 -11.06 22.95
CA THR A 60 10.30 -11.56 22.52
C THR A 60 10.70 -10.87 21.21
N GLN A 61 11.98 -10.59 21.01
CA GLN A 61 12.48 -9.95 19.78
C GLN A 61 11.98 -10.69 18.52
N GLN A 62 12.04 -12.02 18.50
CA GLN A 62 11.53 -12.81 17.39
C GLN A 62 10.03 -12.68 17.14
N VAL A 63 9.22 -12.33 18.13
CA VAL A 63 7.76 -12.15 18.02
C VAL A 63 7.44 -10.75 17.49
N MET A 64 8.14 -9.73 18.00
CA MET A 64 7.95 -8.33 17.61
C MET A 64 8.27 -8.08 16.13
N TRP A 65 9.15 -8.87 15.52
CA TRP A 65 9.55 -8.73 14.11
C TRP A 65 8.83 -9.70 13.16
N ARG A 66 7.84 -10.47 13.63
CA ARG A 66 7.08 -11.38 12.75
C ARG A 66 6.21 -10.59 11.79
N GLY A 67 6.21 -11.00 10.52
CA GLY A 67 5.43 -10.32 9.50
C GLY A 67 6.01 -8.98 9.04
N LEU A 68 7.25 -8.64 9.39
CA LEU A 68 7.90 -7.41 8.92
C LEU A 68 8.02 -7.39 7.38
N VAL A 69 8.42 -8.51 6.77
CA VAL A 69 8.59 -8.61 5.31
C VAL A 69 7.32 -8.23 4.54
N PRO A 70 6.14 -8.84 4.77
CA PRO A 70 4.93 -8.43 4.08
C PRO A 70 4.51 -6.99 4.40
N ALA A 71 4.83 -6.47 5.59
CA ALA A 71 4.59 -5.06 5.94
C ALA A 71 5.42 -4.10 5.07
N MET A 72 6.74 -4.32 5.00
CA MET A 72 7.67 -3.54 4.16
C MET A 72 7.29 -3.62 2.67
N SER A 73 6.90 -4.81 2.19
CA SER A 73 6.46 -4.98 0.80
C SER A 73 5.20 -4.18 0.50
N SER A 74 4.24 -4.15 1.44
CA SER A 74 3.01 -3.36 1.24
C SER A 74 3.29 -1.86 1.21
N ALA A 75 4.16 -1.36 2.11
CA ALA A 75 4.52 0.05 2.16
C ALA A 75 5.14 0.53 0.84
N ALA A 76 6.09 -0.25 0.28
CA ALA A 76 6.74 0.10 -0.98
C ALA A 76 5.79 0.16 -2.18
N ILE A 77 4.76 -0.70 -2.22
CA ILE A 77 3.85 -0.79 -3.38
C ILE A 77 2.71 0.25 -3.28
N VAL A 78 2.19 0.51 -2.08
CA VAL A 78 1.02 1.38 -1.87
C VAL A 78 1.31 2.83 -2.26
N TYR A 79 2.50 3.36 -1.96
CA TYR A 79 2.84 4.76 -2.27
C TYR A 79 2.87 5.06 -3.78
N GLY A 80 3.16 4.06 -4.63
CA GLY A 80 3.10 4.20 -6.08
C GLY A 80 1.70 4.16 -6.66
N PHE A 81 0.89 3.21 -6.17
CA PHE A 81 -0.42 2.92 -6.75
C PHE A 81 -1.51 3.89 -6.28
N MET A 82 -1.49 4.33 -5.01
CA MET A 82 -2.55 5.15 -4.44
C MET A 82 -2.69 6.49 -5.18
N ILE A 83 -1.58 7.21 -5.39
CA ILE A 83 -1.56 8.52 -6.03
C ILE A 83 -1.93 8.41 -7.52
N GLY A 84 -1.36 7.43 -8.23
CA GLY A 84 -1.66 7.22 -9.65
C GLY A 84 -3.12 6.82 -9.93
N SER A 85 -3.72 6.03 -9.03
CA SER A 85 -5.13 5.62 -9.14
C SER A 85 -6.08 6.80 -8.97
N TYR A 86 -5.84 7.64 -7.97
CA TYR A 86 -6.68 8.80 -7.69
C TYR A 86 -6.67 9.81 -8.85
N GLU A 87 -5.47 10.19 -9.32
CA GLU A 87 -5.34 11.14 -10.43
C GLU A 87 -5.97 10.62 -11.72
N TYR A 88 -5.87 9.31 -11.98
CA TYR A 88 -6.50 8.69 -13.14
C TYR A 88 -8.03 8.80 -13.10
N PHE A 89 -8.66 8.48 -11.97
CA PHE A 89 -10.11 8.56 -11.83
C PHE A 89 -10.64 10.00 -11.86
N GLN A 90 -9.91 10.94 -11.26
CA GLN A 90 -10.32 12.34 -11.23
C GLN A 90 -10.15 13.03 -12.59
N ARG A 91 -8.96 12.92 -13.21
CA ARG A 91 -8.64 13.70 -14.42
C ARG A 91 -9.21 13.11 -15.71
N LYS A 92 -9.31 11.78 -15.80
CA LYS A 92 -9.69 11.12 -17.06
C LYS A 92 -11.19 10.82 -17.14
N TRP A 93 -11.83 10.52 -16.01
CA TRP A 93 -13.23 10.10 -15.97
C TRP A 93 -14.16 11.18 -15.38
N GLY A 94 -13.60 12.27 -14.86
CA GLY A 94 -14.39 13.42 -14.39
C GLY A 94 -15.25 13.12 -13.16
N TYR A 95 -14.91 12.09 -12.39
CA TYR A 95 -15.65 11.72 -11.20
C TYR A 95 -15.56 12.80 -10.12
N SER A 96 -16.61 12.91 -9.29
CA SER A 96 -16.57 13.75 -8.10
C SER A 96 -15.46 13.26 -7.16
N TRP A 97 -14.91 14.17 -6.36
CA TRP A 97 -13.82 13.84 -5.42
C TRP A 97 -14.16 12.65 -4.52
N LEU A 98 -15.42 12.53 -4.07
CA LEU A 98 -15.90 11.44 -3.22
C LEU A 98 -15.94 10.09 -3.96
N GLN A 99 -16.38 10.10 -5.24
CA GLN A 99 -16.39 8.90 -6.08
C GLN A 99 -14.96 8.46 -6.43
N ALA A 100 -14.08 9.41 -6.77
CA ALA A 100 -12.67 9.13 -7.06
C ALA A 100 -11.95 8.56 -5.82
N ALA A 101 -12.21 9.11 -4.64
CA ALA A 101 -11.66 8.60 -3.37
C ALA A 101 -12.12 7.16 -3.09
N ALA A 102 -13.42 6.88 -3.18
CA ALA A 102 -13.96 5.54 -2.97
C ALA A 102 -13.44 4.52 -4.01
N LEU A 103 -13.37 4.91 -5.28
CA LEU A 103 -12.90 4.03 -6.36
C LEU A 103 -11.39 3.74 -6.27
N SER A 104 -10.59 4.70 -5.78
CA SER A 104 -9.16 4.51 -5.56
C SER A 104 -8.85 3.46 -4.48
N ALA A 105 -9.77 3.21 -3.56
CA ALA A 105 -9.61 2.21 -2.50
C ALA A 105 -9.63 0.76 -3.00
N PHE A 106 -10.26 0.47 -4.14
CA PHE A 106 -10.31 -0.89 -4.70
C PHE A 106 -8.97 -1.43 -5.22
N PRO A 107 -8.23 -0.71 -6.09
CA PRO A 107 -6.90 -1.14 -6.51
C PRO A 107 -5.93 -1.17 -5.32
N GLU A 108 -6.05 -0.23 -4.38
CA GLU A 108 -5.28 -0.24 -3.13
C GLU A 108 -5.55 -1.52 -2.31
N ALA A 109 -6.81 -1.82 -2.03
CA ALA A 109 -7.21 -3.00 -1.26
C ALA A 109 -6.81 -4.30 -1.95
N SER A 110 -6.85 -4.36 -3.29
CA SER A 110 -6.46 -5.55 -4.06
C SER A 110 -4.99 -5.91 -3.87
N ILE A 111 -4.13 -4.90 -3.68
CA ILE A 111 -2.68 -5.07 -3.49
C ILE A 111 -2.34 -5.22 -2.00
N ARG A 112 -2.86 -4.31 -1.17
CA ARG A 112 -2.54 -4.24 0.27
C ARG A 112 -3.24 -5.34 1.06
N GLY A 113 -4.47 -5.67 0.68
CA GLY A 113 -5.34 -6.68 1.30
C GLY A 113 -4.64 -8.01 1.60
N PRO A 114 -4.09 -8.68 0.57
CA PRO A 114 -3.39 -9.95 0.74
C PRO A 114 -2.17 -9.83 1.68
N LEU A 115 -1.37 -8.78 1.52
CA LEU A 115 -0.13 -8.58 2.29
C LEU A 115 -0.41 -8.31 3.77
N GLU A 116 -1.41 -7.50 4.05
CA GLU A 116 -1.80 -7.16 5.41
C GLU A 116 -2.51 -8.33 6.11
N ALA A 117 -3.31 -9.12 5.38
CA ALA A 117 -3.88 -10.36 5.90
C ALA A 117 -2.78 -11.35 6.30
N ILE A 118 -1.75 -11.52 5.45
CA ILE A 118 -0.58 -12.36 5.72
C ILE A 118 0.24 -11.82 6.90
N LYS A 119 0.46 -10.50 6.98
CA LYS A 119 1.15 -9.82 8.09
C LYS A 119 0.46 -10.14 9.41
N ASN A 120 -0.83 -9.84 9.53
CA ASN A 120 -1.61 -10.00 10.75
C ASN A 120 -1.66 -11.48 11.18
N TYR A 121 -1.80 -12.38 10.21
CA TYR A 121 -1.79 -13.81 10.50
C TYR A 121 -0.44 -14.29 11.04
N LYS A 122 0.68 -13.89 10.42
CA LYS A 122 2.04 -14.21 10.87
C LYS A 122 2.35 -13.60 12.25
N GLN A 123 1.86 -12.39 12.52
CA GLN A 123 2.03 -11.74 13.83
C GLN A 123 1.37 -12.56 14.93
N VAL A 124 0.15 -13.04 14.72
CA VAL A 124 -0.63 -13.74 15.75
C VAL A 124 -0.30 -15.24 15.87
N HIS A 125 -0.12 -15.94 14.74
CA HIS A 125 -0.01 -17.40 14.72
C HIS A 125 1.40 -17.91 14.41
N GLY A 126 2.32 -17.02 13.99
CA GLY A 126 3.73 -17.34 13.70
C GLY A 126 3.99 -18.11 12.41
N ARG A 127 3.10 -19.02 11.99
CA ARG A 127 3.18 -19.76 10.71
C ARG A 127 1.98 -19.42 9.83
N LEU A 128 2.13 -19.53 8.52
CA LEU A 128 1.03 -19.35 7.57
C LEU A 128 0.20 -20.63 7.43
N VAL A 129 -1.12 -20.47 7.29
CA VAL A 129 -1.99 -21.55 6.80
C VAL A 129 -1.84 -21.62 5.29
N MET A 130 -1.70 -22.83 4.75
CA MET A 130 -1.60 -23.08 3.31
C MET A 130 -2.92 -23.58 2.74
N GLY A 131 -3.12 -23.41 1.44
CA GLY A 131 -4.30 -23.91 0.72
C GLY A 131 -5.56 -23.05 0.90
N GLN A 132 -6.73 -23.68 1.02
CA GLN A 132 -8.02 -22.98 1.08
C GLN A 132 -8.12 -21.98 2.24
N GLY A 133 -7.48 -22.28 3.38
CA GLY A 133 -7.44 -21.36 4.51
C GLY A 133 -6.70 -20.04 4.21
N LEU A 134 -5.72 -20.05 3.30
CA LEU A 134 -5.03 -18.84 2.85
C LEU A 134 -5.93 -17.97 1.96
N ALA A 135 -6.67 -18.58 1.04
CA ALA A 135 -7.58 -17.87 0.15
C ALA A 135 -8.71 -17.19 0.94
N THR A 136 -9.29 -17.88 1.92
CA THR A 136 -10.32 -17.30 2.80
C THR A 136 -9.74 -16.18 3.67
N LEU A 137 -8.52 -16.34 4.18
CA LEU A 137 -7.82 -15.31 4.96
C LEU A 137 -7.59 -14.05 4.11
N ILE A 138 -7.06 -14.21 2.90
CA ILE A 138 -6.80 -13.11 1.97
C ILE A 138 -8.11 -12.44 1.57
N GLY A 139 -9.13 -13.19 1.18
CA GLY A 139 -10.42 -12.64 0.78
C GLY A 139 -11.07 -11.81 1.90
N LYS A 140 -11.08 -12.33 3.13
CA LYS A 140 -11.60 -11.60 4.31
C LYS A 140 -10.76 -10.36 4.62
N GLY A 141 -9.44 -10.47 4.55
CA GLY A 141 -8.52 -9.35 4.82
C GLY A 141 -8.64 -8.23 3.78
N THR A 142 -8.70 -8.57 2.49
CA THR A 142 -8.92 -7.63 1.39
C THR A 142 -10.26 -6.92 1.52
N PHE A 143 -11.33 -7.65 1.83
CA PHE A 143 -12.65 -7.04 2.05
C PHE A 143 -12.65 -6.09 3.24
N ALA A 144 -12.06 -6.50 4.38
CA ALA A 144 -11.94 -5.66 5.56
C ALA A 144 -11.14 -4.37 5.29
N ILE A 145 -10.08 -4.46 4.49
CA ILE A 145 -9.28 -3.29 4.08
C ILE A 145 -10.09 -2.39 3.17
N CYS A 146 -10.79 -2.93 2.16
CA CYS A 146 -11.64 -2.12 1.29
C CYS A 146 -12.67 -1.32 2.10
N CYS A 147 -13.37 -1.97 3.05
CA CYS A 147 -14.33 -1.29 3.93
C CYS A 147 -13.69 -0.23 4.83
N ARG A 148 -12.39 -0.37 5.15
CA ARG A 148 -11.64 0.60 5.97
C ARG A 148 -11.11 1.77 5.15
N GLU A 149 -10.57 1.51 3.96
CA GLU A 149 -9.92 2.54 3.12
C GLU A 149 -10.95 3.43 2.42
N ILE A 150 -12.17 2.96 2.13
CA ILE A 150 -13.23 3.82 1.57
C ILE A 150 -13.50 5.04 2.46
N PRO A 151 -13.88 4.90 3.74
CA PRO A 151 -14.09 6.06 4.62
C PRO A 151 -12.78 6.81 4.90
N GLY A 152 -11.63 6.12 4.99
CA GLY A 152 -10.32 6.75 5.18
C GLY A 152 -9.95 7.70 4.05
N ASN A 153 -10.08 7.25 2.80
CA ASN A 153 -9.78 8.05 1.61
C ASN A 153 -10.78 9.19 1.42
N ILE A 154 -12.06 8.99 1.78
CA ILE A 154 -13.04 10.08 1.76
C ILE A 154 -12.65 11.21 2.71
N ILE A 155 -12.13 10.90 3.90
CA ILE A 155 -11.66 11.91 4.86
C ILE A 155 -10.33 12.54 4.39
N TYR A 156 -9.45 11.77 3.76
CA TYR A 156 -8.16 12.28 3.29
C TYR A 156 -8.29 13.26 2.11
N PHE A 157 -9.25 13.02 1.21
CA PHE A 157 -9.43 13.81 -0.01
C PHE A 157 -10.61 14.81 0.03
N GLY A 158 -11.42 14.80 1.09
CA GLY A 158 -12.52 15.74 1.32
C GLY A 158 -12.11 16.95 2.13
#